data_AF-A0A1B7W3Q1-F1
#
_entry.id   AF-A0A1B7W3Q1-F1
#
_cell.length_a   1.000
_cell.length_b   1.000
_cell.length_c   1.000
_cell.angle_alpha   90.00
_cell.angle_beta   90.00
_cell.angle_gamma   90.00
#
_symmetry.space_group_name_H-M   'P 1'
#
loop_
_entity.id
_entity.type
_entity.pdbx_description
1 polymer ?
#
loop_
_entity_poly.entity_id
_entity_poly.type
_entity_poly.pdbx_seq_one_letter_code
_entity_poly.pdbx_strand_id
1 'polypeptide(L)'
;MQEAPPEPDQTLENYIRDRANQEIKKILAQFELTKTDRDIALDAVKDSISDEIKALSEEDPIRIAATADSNALSNTFKSITKYFMRRQIIEDNVRVDGRKLDEVRPISCRVGIIPKRVHGSGLFNRGLTQVLSMCTLGTPGDAQNLNDDLQLDQAKRYLHHYN
;
A
#
# COMPACT_ATOMS: atom_id res chain seq x y z
N MET A 1 -14.97 3.66 36.37
CA MET A 1 -15.84 3.85 35.18
C MET A 1 -14.90 4.22 34.05
N GLN A 2 -14.66 3.35 33.08
CA GLN A 2 -13.94 3.74 31.87
C GLN A 2 -14.89 4.63 31.08
N GLU A 3 -14.51 5.89 30.86
CA GLU A 3 -15.21 6.74 29.90
C GLU A 3 -15.24 6.02 28.56
N ALA A 4 -16.43 5.89 27.99
CA ALA A 4 -16.57 5.46 26.60
C ALA A 4 -15.72 6.42 25.75
N PRO A 5 -14.99 5.91 24.74
CA PRO A 5 -14.26 6.77 23.83
C PRO A 5 -15.22 7.84 23.29
N PRO A 6 -14.81 9.11 23.17
CA PRO A 6 -15.67 10.13 22.60
C PRO A 6 -16.17 9.64 21.23
N GLU A 7 -17.49 9.73 21.00
CA GLU A 7 -18.07 9.38 19.71
C GLU A 7 -17.34 10.18 18.63
N PRO A 8 -16.83 9.52 17.57
CA PRO A 8 -16.11 10.24 16.54
C PRO A 8 -17.05 11.26 15.89
N ASP A 9 -16.63 12.53 15.85
CA ASP A 9 -17.35 13.57 15.14
C ASP A 9 -17.42 13.21 13.64
N GLN A 10 -18.54 12.62 13.24
CA GLN A 10 -18.75 12.10 11.88
C GLN A 10 -19.00 13.22 10.86
N THR A 11 -19.06 14.48 11.28
CA THR A 11 -19.39 15.63 10.42
C THR A 11 -18.42 15.75 9.25
N LEU A 12 -17.12 15.64 9.52
CA LEU A 12 -16.07 15.68 8.49
C LEU A 12 -16.16 14.47 7.54
N GLU A 13 -16.42 13.28 8.09
CA GLU A 13 -16.52 12.06 7.28
C GLU A 13 -17.71 12.13 6.31
N ASN A 14 -18.89 12.54 6.80
CA ASN A 14 -20.08 12.68 5.97
C ASN A 14 -19.85 13.71 4.86
N TYR A 15 -19.28 14.87 5.19
CA TYR A 15 -18.95 15.92 4.22
C TYR A 15 -18.01 15.43 3.11
N ILE A 16 -16.92 14.72 3.48
CA ILE A 16 -15.97 14.17 2.51
C ILE A 16 -16.63 13.07 1.70
N ARG A 17 -17.41 12.19 2.34
CA ARG A 17 -18.06 11.06 1.68
C ARG A 17 -19.05 11.52 0.62
N ASP A 18 -19.88 12.52 0.90
CA ASP A 18 -20.89 13.01 -0.05
C ASP A 18 -20.26 13.58 -1.33
N ARG A 19 -19.11 14.26 -1.21
CA ARG A 19 -18.37 14.82 -2.34
C ARG A 19 -17.50 13.80 -3.07
N ALA A 20 -16.81 12.94 -2.33
CA ALA A 20 -15.79 12.06 -2.88
C ALA A 20 -16.33 10.74 -3.44
N ASN A 21 -17.49 10.27 -2.95
CA ASN A 21 -17.99 8.90 -3.23
C ASN A 21 -18.11 8.59 -4.73
N GLN A 22 -18.70 9.49 -5.53
CA GLN A 22 -18.85 9.25 -6.96
C GLN A 22 -17.50 9.19 -7.68
N GLU A 23 -16.60 10.13 -7.39
CA GLU A 23 -15.28 10.18 -8.02
C GLU A 23 -14.39 9.01 -7.60
N ILE A 24 -14.37 8.64 -6.31
CA ILE A 24 -13.65 7.46 -5.82
C ILE A 24 -14.16 6.20 -6.54
N LYS A 25 -15.48 6.02 -6.66
CA LYS A 25 -16.03 4.86 -7.38
C LYS A 25 -15.63 4.84 -8.85
N LYS A 26 -15.68 5.98 -9.55
CA LYS A 26 -15.23 6.08 -10.95
C LYS A 26 -13.77 5.69 -11.09
N ILE A 27 -12.90 6.20 -10.22
CA ILE A 27 -11.46 5.88 -10.22
C ILE A 27 -11.24 4.38 -9.95
N LEU A 28 -11.94 3.80 -8.96
CA LEU A 28 -11.82 2.39 -8.61
C LEU A 28 -12.39 1.43 -9.67
N ALA A 29 -13.30 1.90 -10.53
CA ALA A 29 -13.81 1.15 -11.67
C ALA A 29 -12.85 1.14 -12.89
N GLN A 30 -11.83 1.99 -12.90
CA GLN A 30 -10.82 2.03 -13.97
C GLN A 30 -9.69 1.03 -13.69
N PHE A 31 -9.92 -0.23 -14.08
CA PHE A 31 -8.97 -1.33 -13.81
C PHE A 31 -7.63 -1.21 -14.53
N GLU A 32 -7.60 -0.48 -15.65
CA GLU A 32 -6.38 -0.24 -16.44
C GLU A 32 -5.39 0.74 -15.77
N LEU A 33 -5.84 1.47 -14.74
CA LEU A 33 -4.95 2.38 -14.02
C LEU A 33 -3.85 1.62 -13.30
N THR A 34 -2.60 2.07 -13.48
CA THR A 34 -1.50 1.61 -12.65
C THR A 34 -1.72 2.05 -11.20
N LYS A 35 -1.00 1.44 -10.26
CA LYS A 35 -1.04 1.86 -8.86
C LYS A 35 -0.75 3.36 -8.73
N THR A 36 0.29 3.83 -9.41
CA THR A 36 0.73 5.22 -9.36
C THR A 36 -0.32 6.17 -9.92
N ASP A 37 -0.91 5.85 -11.07
CA ASP A 37 -1.93 6.71 -11.68
C ASP A 37 -3.19 6.78 -10.83
N ARG A 38 -3.57 5.67 -10.19
CA ARG A 38 -4.69 5.63 -9.24
C ARG A 38 -4.41 6.49 -8.02
N ASP A 39 -3.21 6.39 -7.46
CA ASP A 39 -2.80 7.18 -6.29
C ASP A 39 -2.83 8.68 -6.64
N ILE A 40 -2.33 9.08 -7.81
CA ILE A 40 -2.39 10.46 -8.33
C ILE A 40 -3.84 10.94 -8.48
N ALA A 41 -4.72 10.12 -9.08
CA ALA A 41 -6.11 10.49 -9.28
C ALA A 41 -6.86 10.67 -7.95
N LEU A 42 -6.60 9.81 -6.97
CA LEU A 42 -7.17 9.93 -5.62
C LEU A 42 -6.64 11.15 -4.87
N ASP A 43 -5.34 11.45 -5.02
CA ASP A 43 -4.73 12.65 -4.44
C ASP A 43 -5.35 13.93 -5.04
N ALA A 44 -5.60 13.97 -6.35
CA ALA A 44 -6.28 15.11 -6.98
C ALA A 44 -7.69 15.35 -6.40
N VAL A 45 -8.46 14.30 -6.13
CA VAL A 45 -9.77 14.42 -5.47
C VAL A 45 -9.63 14.95 -4.04
N LYS A 46 -8.66 14.41 -3.29
CA LYS A 46 -8.37 14.85 -1.91
C LYS A 46 -7.95 16.32 -1.87
N ASP A 47 -7.12 16.76 -2.81
CA ASP A 47 -6.62 18.14 -2.88
C ASP A 47 -7.76 19.11 -3.22
N SER A 48 -8.66 18.76 -4.16
CA SER A 48 -9.88 19.53 -4.45
C SER A 48 -10.74 19.72 -3.19
N ILE A 49 -10.95 18.65 -2.42
CA ILE A 49 -11.73 18.71 -1.17
C ILE A 49 -11.00 19.54 -0.11
N SER A 50 -9.67 19.45 -0.04
CA SER A 50 -8.87 20.28 0.87
C SER A 50 -9.04 21.76 0.56
N ASP A 51 -9.05 22.14 -0.70
CA ASP A 51 -9.20 23.53 -1.12
C ASP A 51 -10.64 24.05 -0.90
N GLU A 52 -11.65 23.22 -1.11
CA GLU A 52 -13.03 23.53 -0.71
C GLU A 52 -13.15 23.78 0.80
N ILE A 53 -12.53 22.94 1.64
CA ILE A 53 -12.57 23.10 3.10
C ILE A 53 -11.84 24.37 3.54
N LYS A 54 -10.73 24.72 2.88
CA LYS A 54 -10.01 26.00 3.15
C LYS A 54 -10.82 27.22 2.74
N ALA A 55 -11.73 27.10 1.77
CA ALA A 55 -12.61 28.18 1.34
C ALA A 55 -13.82 28.40 2.27
N LEU A 56 -14.14 27.45 3.16
CA LEU A 56 -15.18 27.61 4.19
C LEU A 56 -14.75 28.63 5.26
N SER A 57 -15.74 29.17 5.98
CA SER A 57 -15.49 30.08 7.12
C SER A 57 -14.62 29.41 8.19
N GLU A 58 -13.81 30.18 8.91
CA GLU A 58 -12.98 29.67 10.02
C GLU A 58 -13.81 29.10 11.17
N GLU A 59 -15.06 29.55 11.28
CA GLU A 59 -16.03 29.09 12.29
C GLU A 59 -16.83 27.85 11.83
N ASP A 60 -16.63 27.41 10.58
CA ASP A 60 -17.35 26.26 10.05
C ASP A 60 -16.92 24.98 10.79
N PRO A 61 -17.87 24.19 11.35
CA PRO A 61 -17.57 22.94 12.05
C PRO A 61 -16.70 21.98 11.24
N ILE A 62 -16.85 21.94 9.91
CA ILE A 62 -16.08 21.07 9.02
C ILE A 62 -14.62 21.51 8.95
N ARG A 63 -14.38 22.82 8.86
CA ARG A 63 -13.03 23.37 8.82
C ARG A 63 -12.33 23.18 10.16
N ILE A 64 -13.03 23.40 11.27
CA ILE A 64 -12.51 23.15 12.63
C ILE A 64 -12.15 21.66 12.80
N ALA A 65 -13.02 20.74 12.39
CA ALA A 65 -12.74 19.30 12.47
C ALA A 65 -11.57 18.89 11.58
N ALA A 66 -11.41 19.50 10.41
CA ALA A 66 -10.29 19.23 9.50
C ALA A 66 -8.95 19.79 9.99
N THR A 67 -8.96 20.90 10.76
CA THR A 67 -7.75 21.52 11.31
C THR A 67 -7.40 21.06 12.72
N ALA A 68 -8.31 20.36 13.42
CA ALA A 68 -8.08 19.80 14.75
C ALA A 68 -6.87 18.84 14.81
N ASP A 69 -6.64 18.07 13.75
CA ASP A 69 -5.41 17.31 13.52
C ASP A 69 -4.95 17.53 12.09
N SER A 70 -3.65 17.84 11.93
CA SER A 70 -2.96 17.91 10.63
C SER A 70 -3.23 16.73 9.70
N ASN A 71 -3.51 15.54 10.25
CA ASN A 71 -3.78 14.34 9.48
C ASN A 71 -5.28 13.98 9.41
N ALA A 72 -6.19 14.75 10.02
CA ALA A 72 -7.62 14.42 10.08
C ALA A 72 -8.20 14.17 8.68
N LEU A 73 -8.04 15.13 7.77
CA LEU A 73 -8.50 15.01 6.38
C LEU A 73 -7.88 13.80 5.66
N SER A 74 -6.56 13.64 5.77
CA SER A 74 -5.82 12.54 5.12
C SER A 74 -6.28 11.18 5.61
N ASN A 75 -6.45 11.02 6.92
CA ASN A 75 -6.88 9.76 7.54
C ASN A 75 -8.34 9.45 7.22
N THR A 76 -9.23 10.45 7.26
CA THR A 76 -10.64 10.28 6.91
C THR A 76 -10.81 9.91 5.44
N PHE A 77 -10.13 10.61 4.53
CA PHE A 77 -10.16 10.30 3.10
C PHE A 77 -9.61 8.90 2.79
N LYS A 78 -8.49 8.51 3.41
CA LYS A 78 -7.94 7.14 3.32
C LYS A 78 -8.93 6.09 3.83
N SER A 79 -9.64 6.38 4.92
CA SER A 79 -10.62 5.46 5.52
C SER A 79 -11.83 5.26 4.61
N ILE A 80 -12.35 6.33 4.01
CA ILE A 80 -13.43 6.29 3.01
C ILE A 80 -12.99 5.52 1.77
N THR A 81 -11.79 5.80 1.24
CA THR A 81 -11.23 5.08 0.08
C THR A 81 -11.11 3.58 0.38
N LYS A 82 -10.58 3.22 1.56
CA LYS A 82 -10.48 1.84 2.02
C LYS A 82 -11.84 1.16 2.13
N TYR A 83 -12.87 1.87 2.58
CA TYR A 83 -14.23 1.36 2.61
C TYR A 83 -14.73 1.00 1.21
N PHE A 84 -14.58 1.90 0.23
CA PHE A 84 -15.02 1.63 -1.15
C PHE A 84 -14.23 0.51 -1.82
N MET A 85 -12.90 0.45 -1.63
CA MET A 85 -12.09 -0.66 -2.14
C MET A 85 -12.53 -2.02 -1.60
N ARG A 86 -12.86 -2.10 -0.29
CA ARG A 86 -13.36 -3.32 0.33
C ARG A 86 -14.74 -3.69 -0.18
N ARG A 87 -15.62 -2.71 -0.29
CA ARG A 87 -16.99 -2.88 -0.78
C ARG A 87 -17.00 -3.44 -2.20
N GLN A 88 -16.16 -2.90 -3.10
CA GLN A 88 -16.01 -3.41 -4.46
C GLN A 88 -15.61 -4.89 -4.50
N ILE A 89 -14.68 -5.32 -3.65
CA ILE A 89 -14.27 -6.73 -3.56
C ILE A 89 -15.43 -7.63 -3.12
N ILE A 90 -16.24 -7.18 -2.16
CA ILE A 90 -17.34 -7.97 -1.58
C ILE A 90 -18.56 -8.00 -2.52
N GLU A 91 -18.93 -6.87 -3.10
CA GLU A 91 -20.13 -6.73 -3.92
C GLU A 91 -19.88 -7.19 -5.36
N ASP A 92 -18.77 -6.77 -5.96
CA ASP A 92 -18.50 -7.00 -7.39
C ASP A 92 -17.61 -8.23 -7.63
N ASN A 93 -17.06 -8.86 -6.58
CA ASN A 93 -16.12 -9.99 -6.66
C ASN A 93 -14.88 -9.72 -7.52
N VAL A 94 -14.52 -8.45 -7.65
CA VAL A 94 -13.39 -7.98 -8.47
C VAL A 94 -12.45 -7.14 -7.61
N ARG A 95 -11.15 -7.31 -7.84
CA ARG A 95 -10.10 -6.53 -7.19
C ARG A 95 -9.93 -5.19 -7.89
N VAL A 96 -9.31 -4.23 -7.19
CA VAL A 96 -9.06 -2.87 -7.74
C VAL A 96 -8.22 -2.83 -9.02
N ASP A 97 -7.51 -3.92 -9.35
CA ASP A 97 -6.75 -4.11 -10.58
C ASP A 97 -7.46 -5.02 -11.60
N GLY A 98 -8.78 -5.19 -11.48
CA GLY A 98 -9.62 -5.96 -12.40
C GLY A 98 -9.56 -7.48 -12.26
N ARG A 99 -8.61 -8.00 -11.47
CA ARG A 99 -8.43 -9.44 -11.27
C ARG A 99 -9.55 -10.08 -10.47
N LYS A 100 -9.79 -11.36 -10.74
CA LYS A 100 -10.62 -12.21 -9.87
C LYS A 100 -9.96 -12.43 -8.50
N LEU A 101 -10.75 -12.91 -7.55
CA LEU A 101 -10.26 -13.18 -6.18
C LEU A 101 -9.19 -14.27 -6.13
N ASP A 102 -9.27 -15.24 -7.03
CA ASP A 102 -8.37 -16.40 -7.18
C ASP A 102 -7.29 -16.22 -8.25
N GLU A 103 -7.28 -15.09 -8.95
CA GLU A 103 -6.35 -14.84 -10.05
C GLU A 103 -5.03 -14.25 -9.55
N VAL A 104 -3.92 -14.91 -9.91
CA VAL A 104 -2.56 -14.43 -9.66
C VAL A 104 -2.16 -13.42 -10.74
N ARG A 105 -1.44 -12.34 -10.36
CA ARG A 105 -0.88 -11.38 -11.33
C ARG A 105 0.01 -12.08 -12.36
N PRO A 106 0.15 -11.54 -13.58
CA PRO A 106 1.08 -12.07 -14.58
C PRO A 106 2.49 -12.26 -14.01
N ILE A 107 3.07 -13.44 -14.29
CA ILE A 107 4.40 -13.84 -13.82
C ILE A 107 5.34 -13.97 -15.01
N SER A 108 6.57 -13.48 -14.86
CA SER A 108 7.67 -13.78 -15.79
C SER A 108 8.95 -14.06 -15.03
N CYS A 109 9.74 -15.02 -15.53
CA CYS A 109 10.99 -15.44 -14.91
C CYS A 109 12.11 -15.44 -15.95
N ARG A 110 13.29 -14.95 -15.59
CA ARG A 110 14.51 -15.06 -16.40
C ARG A 110 15.67 -15.53 -15.52
N VAL A 111 16.52 -16.38 -16.06
CA VAL A 111 17.73 -16.88 -15.37
C VAL A 111 18.99 -16.46 -16.15
N GLY A 112 20.12 -16.36 -15.45
CA GLY A 112 21.40 -16.05 -16.10
C GLY A 112 21.45 -14.66 -16.72
N ILE A 113 20.73 -13.69 -16.15
CA ILE A 113 20.63 -12.32 -16.70
C ILE A 113 21.85 -11.44 -16.34
N ILE A 114 22.61 -11.83 -15.32
CA ILE A 114 23.85 -11.18 -14.92
C ILE A 114 25.02 -11.91 -15.61
N PRO A 115 26.06 -11.19 -16.09
CA PRO A 115 27.26 -11.80 -16.64
C PRO A 115 27.88 -12.85 -15.71
N LYS A 116 28.72 -13.75 -16.27
CA LYS A 116 29.31 -14.96 -15.65
C LYS A 116 30.12 -14.75 -14.34
N ARG A 117 30.14 -13.55 -13.76
CA ARG A 117 30.78 -13.24 -12.47
C ARG A 117 29.97 -13.75 -11.27
N VAL A 118 28.66 -13.96 -11.43
CA VAL A 118 27.81 -14.56 -10.37
C VAL A 118 27.58 -16.04 -10.64
N HIS A 119 27.48 -16.86 -9.59
CA HIS A 119 27.23 -18.29 -9.73
C HIS A 119 25.81 -18.59 -10.23
N GLY A 120 24.83 -17.80 -9.79
CA GLY A 120 23.46 -17.86 -10.30
C GLY A 120 22.79 -16.50 -10.25
N SER A 121 21.86 -16.27 -11.17
CA SER A 121 20.98 -15.10 -11.14
C SER A 121 19.58 -15.45 -11.63
N GLY A 122 18.58 -14.84 -11.02
CA GLY A 122 17.18 -14.97 -11.37
C GLY A 122 16.46 -13.62 -11.25
N LEU A 123 15.74 -13.23 -12.30
CA LEU A 123 14.81 -12.11 -12.29
C LEU A 123 13.39 -12.66 -12.27
N PHE A 124 12.68 -12.42 -11.18
CA PHE A 124 11.30 -12.80 -11.00
C PHE A 124 10.42 -11.55 -11.01
N ASN A 125 9.38 -11.56 -11.83
CA ASN A 125 8.36 -10.52 -11.87
C ASN A 125 7.00 -11.13 -11.60
N ARG A 126 6.20 -10.46 -10.76
CA ARG A 126 4.78 -10.74 -10.52
C ARG A 126 4.00 -9.43 -10.51
N GLY A 127 3.45 -9.04 -11.65
CA GLY A 127 2.95 -7.67 -11.90
C GLY A 127 4.02 -6.63 -11.59
N LEU A 128 3.68 -5.62 -10.76
CA LEU A 128 4.60 -4.55 -10.36
C LEU A 128 5.67 -4.97 -9.33
N THR A 129 5.61 -6.18 -8.78
CA THR A 129 6.62 -6.69 -7.86
C THR A 129 7.72 -7.37 -8.66
N GLN A 130 8.94 -6.84 -8.62
CA GLN A 130 10.12 -7.42 -9.25
C GLN A 130 11.18 -7.74 -8.21
N VAL A 131 11.81 -8.91 -8.33
CA VAL A 131 12.90 -9.35 -7.47
C VAL A 131 14.05 -9.82 -8.34
N LEU A 132 15.23 -9.26 -8.11
CA LEU A 132 16.48 -9.75 -8.65
C LEU A 132 17.22 -10.53 -7.56
N SER A 133 17.33 -11.84 -7.73
CA SER A 133 18.09 -12.71 -6.84
C SER A 133 19.41 -13.09 -7.48
N MET A 134 20.47 -13.08 -6.68
CA MET A 134 21.80 -13.56 -7.04
C MET A 134 22.22 -14.66 -6.07
N CYS A 135 22.86 -15.70 -6.58
CA CYS A 135 23.43 -16.77 -5.79
C CYS A 135 24.95 -16.71 -5.89
N THR A 136 25.59 -16.78 -4.72
CA THR A 136 27.04 -16.89 -4.59
C THR A 136 27.36 -18.12 -3.76
N LEU A 137 28.19 -19.00 -4.29
CA LEU A 137 28.72 -20.15 -3.56
C LEU A 137 30.05 -19.74 -2.91
N GLY A 138 30.21 -20.13 -1.66
CA GLY A 138 31.42 -19.94 -0.86
C GLY A 138 31.98 -21.27 -0.39
N THR A 139 33.18 -21.20 0.15
CA THR A 139 33.83 -22.29 0.88
C THR A 139 33.21 -22.44 2.28
N PRO A 140 33.49 -23.53 3.02
CA PRO A 140 33.06 -23.65 4.41
C PRO A 140 33.53 -22.49 5.31
N GLY A 141 34.64 -21.82 4.97
CA GLY A 141 35.12 -20.64 5.69
C GLY A 141 34.28 -19.38 5.49
N ASP A 142 33.43 -19.35 4.47
CA ASP A 142 32.49 -18.25 4.20
C ASP A 142 31.17 -18.42 4.98
N ALA A 143 31.03 -19.49 5.76
CA ALA A 143 29.89 -19.67 6.65
C ALA A 143 29.85 -18.55 7.70
N GLN A 144 28.66 -18.04 8.01
CA GLN A 144 28.50 -17.01 9.01
C GLN A 144 28.70 -17.62 10.40
N ASN A 145 29.70 -17.13 11.13
CA ASN A 145 29.91 -17.48 12.52
C ASN A 145 28.83 -16.82 13.39
N LEU A 146 28.20 -17.62 14.24
CA LEU A 146 27.14 -17.19 15.17
C LEU A 146 27.56 -17.39 16.64
N ASN A 147 28.86 -17.52 16.90
CA ASN A 147 29.39 -17.86 18.24
C ASN A 147 29.04 -16.85 19.34
N ASP A 148 28.77 -15.60 18.97
CA ASP A 148 28.37 -14.53 19.90
C ASP A 148 26.83 -14.41 20.03
N ASP A 149 26.07 -15.25 19.33
CA ASP A 149 24.61 -15.27 19.36
C ASP A 149 24.11 -16.28 20.42
N LEU A 150 22.87 -16.07 20.91
CA LEU A 150 22.22 -16.96 21.89
C LEU A 150 21.73 -18.27 21.26
N GLN A 151 21.99 -18.49 19.96
CA GLN A 151 21.57 -19.68 19.23
C GLN A 151 22.51 -20.87 19.47
N LEU A 152 21.96 -22.07 19.39
CA LEU A 152 22.70 -23.33 19.56
C LEU A 152 23.67 -23.62 18.40
N ASP A 153 23.34 -23.13 17.20
CA ASP A 153 24.15 -23.34 16.00
C ASP A 153 25.30 -22.32 15.96
N GLN A 154 26.53 -22.84 15.87
CA GLN A 154 27.74 -22.00 15.84
C GLN A 154 28.08 -21.44 14.45
N ALA A 155 27.52 -22.02 13.39
CA ALA A 155 27.80 -21.60 12.01
C ALA A 155 26.60 -21.78 11.08
N LYS A 156 26.31 -20.78 10.25
CA LYS A 156 25.22 -20.78 9.25
C LYS A 156 25.77 -20.81 7.82
N ARG A 157 25.41 -21.86 7.08
CA ARG A 157 25.88 -22.11 5.70
C ARG A 157 24.99 -21.52 4.61
N TYR A 158 23.72 -21.28 4.91
CA TYR A 158 22.78 -20.64 3.99
C TYR A 158 22.52 -19.21 4.46
N LEU A 159 22.90 -18.24 3.63
CA LEU A 159 22.63 -16.83 3.87
C LEU A 159 21.59 -16.35 2.86
N HIS A 160 20.57 -15.65 3.36
CA HIS A 160 19.57 -14.99 2.54
C HIS A 160 19.51 -13.52 2.95
N HIS A 161 20.05 -12.65 2.11
CA HIS A 161 20.02 -11.21 2.33
C HIS A 161 18.94 -10.61 1.42
N TYR A 162 17.99 -9.93 2.05
CA TYR A 162 16.94 -9.17 1.39
C TYR A 162 17.19 -7.69 1.67
N ASN A 163 17.29 -6.89 0.62
CA ASN A 163 17.48 -5.43 0.70
C ASN A 163 16.16 -4.70 0.51
#